data_AF-A0A2E0X6E4-F1
#
_entry.id   AF-A0A2E0X6E4-F1
#
_cell.length_a   1.000
_cell.length_b   1.000
_cell.length_c   1.000
_cell.angle_alpha   90.00
_cell.angle_beta   90.00
_cell.angle_gamma   90.00
#
_symmetry.space_group_name_H-M   'P 1'
#
loop_
_entity.id
_entity.type
_entity.pdbx_description
1 polymer ?
#
loop_
_entity_poly.entity_id
_entity_poly.type
_entity_poly.pdbx_seq_one_letter_code
_entity_poly.pdbx_strand_id
1 'polypeptide(L)'
;MLTLALCIASGCNSSEDGDFVQKSNDTNIKKMCSAYQLYASRSSYTGPKSKEDLTSFLQNNEQIQKNLELIGLDRDRIDEYFVSENDGEEFDFRWGVFVNPDLERSREPLVFEREGKNGIRLVMLSNRKILEVDNDRKYQDLLNGKVDRNDAKTDLQKREEAAAAE
;
A
#
# COMPACT_ATOMS: atom_id res chain seq x y z
N MET A 1 56.54 -0.58 20.95
CA MET A 1 55.93 -0.89 19.64
C MET A 1 55.06 -2.12 19.81
N LEU A 2 53.80 -2.21 19.39
CA LEU A 2 52.77 -1.26 18.97
C LEU A 2 51.48 -2.11 19.09
N THR A 3 50.52 -1.64 19.88
CA THR A 3 49.20 -2.25 20.07
C THR A 3 48.37 -2.06 18.80
N LEU A 4 47.65 -3.08 18.32
CA LEU A 4 46.48 -2.84 17.46
C LEU A 4 45.41 -3.90 17.69
N ALA A 5 44.44 -3.52 18.51
CA ALA A 5 43.15 -4.19 18.66
C ALA A 5 42.30 -3.91 17.42
N LEU A 6 41.80 -4.96 16.77
CA LEU A 6 40.89 -4.87 15.65
C LEU A 6 39.45 -5.01 16.16
N CYS A 7 38.84 -3.89 16.53
CA CYS A 7 37.40 -3.79 16.76
C CYS A 7 36.70 -3.84 15.40
N ILE A 8 36.09 -4.96 15.07
CA ILE A 8 35.18 -5.08 13.91
C ILE A 8 33.85 -4.47 14.36
N ALA A 9 33.64 -3.21 13.98
CA ALA A 9 32.34 -2.56 14.08
C ALA A 9 31.40 -3.18 13.04
N SER A 10 30.48 -4.03 13.49
CA SER A 10 29.29 -4.40 12.72
C SER A 10 28.30 -3.24 12.82
N GLY A 11 28.18 -2.42 11.76
CA GLY A 11 27.26 -1.29 11.75
C GLY A 11 26.82 -0.86 10.34
N CYS A 12 25.50 -0.77 10.18
CA CYS A 12 24.72 -0.08 9.15
C CYS A 12 24.76 -0.59 7.71
N ASN A 13 23.84 -1.52 7.39
CA ASN A 13 23.24 -1.59 6.06
C ASN A 13 21.78 -1.10 6.14
N SER A 14 21.59 0.22 6.29
CA SER A 14 20.26 0.85 6.42
C SER A 14 19.79 1.58 5.16
N SER A 15 20.53 1.48 4.05
CA SER A 15 20.26 2.21 2.80
C SER A 15 19.49 1.40 1.75
N GLU A 16 19.65 0.07 1.70
CA GLU A 16 19.02 -0.75 0.65
C GLU A 16 17.50 -0.91 0.85
N ASP A 17 17.04 -1.00 2.10
CA ASP A 17 15.62 -1.16 2.41
C ASP A 17 14.80 0.11 2.13
N GLY A 18 15.41 1.29 2.32
CA GLY A 18 14.75 2.58 2.07
C GLY A 18 14.44 2.80 0.60
N ASP A 19 15.41 2.54 -0.27
CA ASP A 19 15.29 2.70 -1.72
C ASP A 19 14.23 1.74 -2.32
N PHE A 20 14.10 0.53 -1.78
CA PHE A 20 13.10 -0.44 -2.25
C PHE A 20 11.66 0.00 -1.91
N VAL A 21 11.44 0.52 -0.70
CA VAL A 21 10.11 0.98 -0.27
C VAL A 21 9.70 2.24 -1.02
N GLN A 22 10.61 3.18 -1.25
CA GLN A 22 10.31 4.39 -2.03
C GLN A 22 9.97 4.06 -3.49
N LYS A 23 10.71 3.16 -4.16
CA LYS A 23 10.38 2.70 -5.52
C LYS A 23 9.03 2.00 -5.60
N SER A 24 8.62 1.32 -4.53
CA SER A 24 7.31 0.66 -4.44
C SER A 24 6.15 1.64 -4.19
N ASN A 25 6.44 2.90 -3.88
CA ASN A 25 5.46 3.97 -3.61
C ASN A 25 5.64 5.17 -4.56
N ASP A 26 5.98 4.89 -5.82
CA ASP A 26 6.19 5.91 -6.87
C ASP A 26 4.95 6.74 -7.22
N THR A 27 3.75 6.30 -6.84
CA THR A 27 2.45 6.89 -7.19
C THR A 27 1.56 7.08 -5.97
N ASN A 28 0.67 8.07 -6.02
CA ASN A 28 -0.22 8.41 -4.91
C ASN A 28 -1.11 7.24 -4.48
N ILE A 29 -1.62 6.44 -5.42
CA ILE A 29 -2.45 5.26 -5.09
C ILE A 29 -1.68 4.23 -4.25
N LYS A 30 -0.39 4.03 -4.55
CA LYS A 30 0.50 3.14 -3.78
C LYS A 30 0.80 3.73 -2.41
N LYS A 31 1.13 5.03 -2.35
CA LYS A 31 1.38 5.75 -1.08
C LYS A 31 0.18 5.67 -0.15
N MET A 32 -1.03 5.94 -0.66
CA MET A 32 -2.24 5.93 0.14
C MET A 32 -2.65 4.52 0.57
N CYS A 33 -2.41 3.50 -0.24
CA CYS A 33 -2.58 2.11 0.20
C CYS A 33 -1.59 1.76 1.33
N SER A 34 -0.32 2.13 1.20
CA SER A 34 0.69 1.94 2.24
C SER A 34 0.33 2.69 3.53
N ALA A 35 -0.18 3.92 3.43
CA ALA A 35 -0.64 4.72 4.56
C ALA A 35 -1.84 4.08 5.28
N TYR A 36 -2.81 3.57 4.52
CA TYR A 36 -3.96 2.83 5.05
C TYR A 36 -3.48 1.58 5.83
N GLN A 37 -2.54 0.82 5.27
CA GLN A 37 -2.00 -0.37 5.91
C GLN A 37 -1.16 -0.03 7.15
N LEU A 38 -0.41 1.07 7.11
CA LEU A 38 0.29 1.59 8.27
C LEU A 38 -0.68 1.90 9.40
N TYR A 39 -1.78 2.61 9.13
CA TYR A 39 -2.86 2.82 10.10
C TYR A 39 -3.36 1.48 10.63
N ALA A 40 -3.74 0.56 9.74
CA ALA A 40 -4.29 -0.74 10.14
C ALA A 40 -3.35 -1.51 11.07
N SER A 41 -2.03 -1.51 10.79
CA SER A 41 -1.03 -2.17 11.64
C SER A 41 -0.95 -1.62 13.07
N ARG A 42 -1.40 -0.37 13.28
CA ARG A 42 -1.49 0.28 14.61
C ARG A 42 -2.86 0.15 15.27
N SER A 43 -3.84 -0.36 14.55
CA SER A 43 -5.26 -0.39 14.94
C SER A 43 -5.84 -1.80 14.85
N SER A 44 -5.10 -2.79 15.37
CA SER A 44 -5.51 -4.21 15.37
C SER A 44 -5.88 -4.73 13.97
N TYR A 45 -5.14 -4.30 12.96
CA TYR A 45 -5.32 -4.63 11.55
C TYR A 45 -6.66 -4.16 10.96
N THR A 46 -7.35 -3.23 11.61
CA THR A 46 -8.55 -2.58 11.06
C THR A 46 -8.16 -1.21 10.54
N GLY A 47 -8.50 -0.94 9.29
CA GLY A 47 -8.20 0.34 8.66
C GLY A 47 -9.01 1.53 9.19
N PRO A 48 -8.64 2.75 8.77
CA PRO A 48 -9.28 3.99 9.20
C PRO A 48 -10.76 4.02 8.84
N LYS A 49 -11.57 4.67 9.68
CA LYS A 49 -13.03 4.76 9.52
C LYS A 49 -13.46 5.80 8.49
N SER A 50 -12.60 6.75 8.18
CA SER A 50 -12.84 7.82 7.21
C SER A 50 -11.53 8.47 6.76
N LYS A 51 -11.64 9.39 5.79
CA LYS A 51 -10.52 10.24 5.34
C LYS A 51 -9.97 11.08 6.49
N GLU A 52 -10.82 11.64 7.32
CA GLU A 52 -10.44 12.50 8.45
C GLU A 52 -9.65 11.71 9.50
N ASP A 53 -10.04 10.45 9.75
CA ASP A 53 -9.36 9.55 10.68
C ASP A 53 -7.96 9.19 10.17
N LEU A 54 -7.84 8.83 8.88
CA LEU A 54 -6.53 8.58 8.26
C LEU A 54 -5.65 9.84 8.26
N THR A 55 -6.20 10.98 7.85
CA THR A 55 -5.46 12.25 7.79
C THR A 55 -4.99 12.66 9.18
N SER A 56 -5.85 12.57 10.20
CA SER A 56 -5.50 12.88 11.58
C SER A 56 -4.37 11.98 12.08
N PHE A 57 -4.40 10.69 11.76
CA PHE A 57 -3.32 9.75 12.11
C PHE A 57 -2.00 10.14 11.44
N LEU A 58 -2.02 10.43 10.13
CA LEU A 58 -0.81 10.78 9.36
C LEU A 58 -0.19 12.11 9.81
N GLN A 59 -1.02 13.09 10.15
CA GLN A 59 -0.58 14.42 10.55
C GLN A 59 -0.13 14.50 12.01
N ASN A 60 -0.82 13.82 12.93
CA ASN A 60 -0.64 14.07 14.36
C ASN A 60 0.16 12.97 15.08
N ASN A 61 0.39 11.81 14.47
CA ASN A 61 1.18 10.75 15.10
C ASN A 61 2.68 10.96 14.82
N GLU A 62 3.43 11.38 15.82
CA GLU A 62 4.89 11.61 15.68
C GLU A 62 5.67 10.30 15.54
N GLN A 63 5.15 9.18 16.05
CA GLN A 63 5.87 7.90 16.10
C GLN A 63 6.02 7.24 14.72
N ILE A 64 5.28 7.71 13.72
CA ILE A 64 5.31 7.18 12.36
C ILE A 64 6.17 8.00 11.40
N GLN A 65 6.92 9.00 11.86
CA GLN A 65 7.69 9.88 10.99
C GLN A 65 8.61 9.12 10.02
N LYS A 66 9.37 8.14 10.54
CA LYS A 66 10.22 7.26 9.71
C LYS A 66 9.40 6.46 8.68
N ASN A 67 8.18 6.05 9.01
CA ASN A 67 7.32 5.36 8.07
C ASN A 67 6.84 6.29 6.94
N LEU A 68 6.52 7.55 7.26
CA LEU A 68 6.13 8.54 6.24
C LEU A 68 7.26 8.81 5.25
N GLU A 69 8.50 8.95 5.73
CA GLU A 69 9.70 9.13 4.89
C GLU A 69 9.94 7.94 3.95
N LEU A 70 9.75 6.70 4.44
CA LEU A 70 9.87 5.50 3.63
C LEU A 70 8.75 5.40 2.56
N ILE A 71 7.53 5.80 2.90
CA ILE A 71 6.40 5.82 1.96
C ILE A 71 6.54 6.99 0.96
N GLY A 72 7.25 8.06 1.32
CA GLY A 72 7.36 9.27 0.51
C GLY A 72 6.17 10.22 0.69
N LEU A 73 5.62 10.27 1.91
CA LEU A 73 4.56 11.20 2.31
C LEU A 73 5.14 12.37 3.09
N ASP A 74 4.83 13.58 2.65
CA ASP A 74 5.05 14.81 3.41
C ASP A 74 3.83 15.08 4.31
N ARG A 75 4.10 15.24 5.61
CA ARG A 75 3.09 15.47 6.64
C ARG A 75 2.29 16.75 6.41
N ASP A 76 2.91 17.74 5.81
CA ASP A 76 2.27 19.04 5.56
C ASP A 76 1.45 19.05 4.25
N ARG A 77 1.50 17.95 3.48
CA ARG A 77 0.86 17.83 2.16
C ARG A 77 -0.05 16.61 2.04
N ILE A 78 -0.45 16.01 3.17
CA ILE A 78 -1.23 14.76 3.22
C ILE A 78 -2.46 14.80 2.30
N ASP A 79 -3.20 15.91 2.28
CA ASP A 79 -4.41 16.05 1.46
C ASP A 79 -4.15 15.93 -0.05
N GLU A 80 -2.97 16.31 -0.52
CA GLU A 80 -2.61 16.24 -1.95
C GLU A 80 -2.47 14.79 -2.43
N TYR A 81 -2.07 13.87 -1.53
CA TYR A 81 -1.85 12.47 -1.89
C TYR A 81 -3.15 11.67 -2.07
N PHE A 82 -4.30 12.24 -1.70
CA PHE A 82 -5.62 11.62 -1.94
C PHE A 82 -6.09 11.75 -3.39
N VAL A 83 -5.37 12.48 -4.24
CA VAL A 83 -5.72 12.70 -5.64
C VAL A 83 -4.87 11.80 -6.54
N SER A 84 -5.49 11.17 -7.53
CA SER A 84 -4.76 10.39 -8.52
C SER A 84 -3.97 11.28 -9.46
N GLU A 85 -2.74 10.88 -9.73
CA GLU A 85 -1.90 11.47 -10.77
C GLU A 85 -2.35 11.05 -12.19
N ASN A 86 -3.20 10.03 -12.30
CA ASN A 86 -3.63 9.45 -13.57
C ASN A 86 -4.91 10.09 -14.11
N ASP A 87 -5.92 10.26 -13.26
CA ASP A 87 -7.25 10.81 -13.62
C ASP A 87 -7.52 12.20 -13.02
N GLY A 88 -6.72 12.66 -12.05
CA GLY A 88 -6.89 13.96 -11.39
C GLY A 88 -8.02 14.01 -10.37
N GLU A 89 -8.69 12.89 -10.12
CA GLU A 89 -9.80 12.78 -9.19
C GLU A 89 -9.34 12.28 -7.83
N GLU A 90 -10.13 12.61 -6.80
CA GLU A 90 -9.91 12.05 -5.47
C GLU A 90 -10.22 10.55 -5.46
N PHE A 91 -9.33 9.75 -4.88
CA PHE A 91 -9.52 8.30 -4.76
C PHE A 91 -10.77 7.97 -3.93
N ASP A 92 -11.45 6.89 -4.31
CA ASP A 92 -12.40 6.22 -3.44
C ASP A 92 -11.66 5.22 -2.53
N PHE A 93 -12.16 5.02 -1.32
CA PHE A 93 -11.57 4.11 -0.34
C PHE A 93 -12.62 3.17 0.24
N ARG A 94 -12.19 1.96 0.58
CA ARG A 94 -12.97 1.09 1.48
C ARG A 94 -12.51 1.28 2.91
N TRP A 95 -13.21 2.14 3.63
CA TRP A 95 -12.94 2.45 5.03
C TRP A 95 -13.32 1.31 5.99
N GLY A 96 -12.65 1.24 7.14
CA GLY A 96 -12.95 0.31 8.23
C GLY A 96 -12.72 -1.17 7.91
N VAL A 97 -11.99 -1.47 6.82
CA VAL A 97 -11.72 -2.84 6.39
C VAL A 97 -10.65 -3.48 7.26
N PHE A 98 -10.90 -4.71 7.71
CA PHE A 98 -9.87 -5.57 8.28
C PHE A 98 -8.89 -6.01 7.19
N VAL A 99 -7.60 -5.70 7.38
CA VAL A 99 -6.50 -6.05 6.48
C VAL A 99 -5.81 -7.28 7.03
N ASN A 100 -5.70 -8.35 6.24
CA ASN A 100 -5.00 -9.54 6.72
C ASN A 100 -3.50 -9.24 6.90
N PRO A 101 -2.91 -9.46 8.09
CA PRO A 101 -1.48 -9.24 8.32
C PRO A 101 -0.58 -10.20 7.53
N ASP A 102 -1.10 -11.34 7.09
CA ASP A 102 -0.40 -12.25 6.17
C ASP A 102 -0.54 -11.70 4.75
N LEU A 103 0.54 -11.08 4.22
CA LEU A 103 0.56 -10.47 2.89
C LEU A 103 0.20 -11.43 1.76
N GLU A 104 0.51 -12.73 1.90
CA GLU A 104 0.19 -13.74 0.88
C GLU A 104 -1.32 -14.08 0.87
N ARG A 105 -2.02 -13.79 1.96
CA ARG A 105 -3.47 -13.98 2.12
C ARG A 105 -4.26 -12.68 2.07
N SER A 106 -3.60 -11.55 2.22
CA SER A 106 -4.15 -10.21 2.07
C SER A 106 -4.63 -10.03 0.64
N ARG A 107 -5.84 -9.53 0.46
CA ARG A 107 -6.45 -9.34 -0.87
C ARG A 107 -7.53 -8.28 -0.89
N GLU A 108 -7.64 -7.52 0.17
CA GLU A 108 -8.66 -6.51 0.34
C GLU A 108 -8.38 -5.37 -0.63
N PRO A 109 -9.36 -4.95 -1.44
CA PRO A 109 -9.23 -3.76 -2.26
C PRO A 109 -9.40 -2.55 -1.34
N LEU A 110 -8.47 -1.60 -1.40
CA LEU A 110 -8.38 -0.52 -0.41
C LEU A 110 -8.56 0.86 -1.04
N VAL A 111 -7.84 1.15 -2.13
CA VAL A 111 -7.78 2.47 -2.77
C VAL A 111 -8.11 2.34 -4.25
N PHE A 112 -8.93 3.24 -4.77
CA PHE A 112 -9.57 3.14 -6.07
C PHE A 112 -9.48 4.48 -6.81
N GLU A 113 -9.11 4.45 -8.08
CA GLU A 113 -9.38 5.57 -8.99
C GLU A 113 -10.86 5.68 -9.29
N ARG A 114 -11.39 6.91 -9.23
CA ARG A 114 -12.82 7.15 -9.42
C ARG A 114 -13.22 7.05 -10.89
N GLU A 115 -12.49 7.74 -11.76
CA GLU A 115 -12.79 7.78 -13.19
C GLU A 115 -11.81 6.92 -13.99
N GLY A 116 -10.54 6.91 -13.59
CA GLY A 116 -9.47 6.28 -14.32
C GLY A 116 -9.12 7.02 -15.61
N LYS A 117 -8.26 6.41 -16.42
CA LYS A 117 -7.81 7.00 -17.69
C LYS A 117 -8.08 6.04 -18.83
N ASN A 118 -8.61 6.57 -19.94
CA ASN A 118 -9.00 5.78 -21.11
C ASN A 118 -9.98 4.64 -20.78
N GLY A 119 -10.88 4.87 -19.80
CA GLY A 119 -11.86 3.88 -19.34
C GLY A 119 -11.28 2.78 -18.44
N ILE A 120 -10.03 2.88 -18.02
CA ILE A 120 -9.37 1.93 -17.11
C ILE A 120 -9.12 2.63 -15.78
N ARG A 121 -9.69 2.07 -14.71
CA ARG A 121 -9.47 2.49 -13.32
C ARG A 121 -8.43 1.58 -12.66
N LEU A 122 -7.55 2.17 -11.87
CA LEU A 122 -6.65 1.41 -11.01
C LEU A 122 -7.27 1.13 -9.64
N VAL A 123 -7.14 -0.10 -9.16
CA VAL A 123 -7.55 -0.50 -7.80
C VAL A 123 -6.38 -1.18 -7.11
N MET A 124 -5.95 -0.63 -5.98
CA MET A 124 -4.84 -1.16 -5.20
C MET A 124 -5.35 -2.10 -4.10
N LEU A 125 -4.81 -3.32 -4.10
CA LEU A 125 -5.09 -4.34 -3.09
C LEU A 125 -4.08 -4.29 -1.94
N SER A 126 -4.46 -4.83 -0.78
CA SER A 126 -3.61 -4.95 0.40
C SER A 126 -2.36 -5.83 0.20
N ASN A 127 -2.33 -6.72 -0.80
CA ASN A 127 -1.10 -7.44 -1.17
C ASN A 127 -0.22 -6.69 -2.17
N ARG A 128 -0.39 -5.37 -2.30
CA ARG A 128 0.37 -4.48 -3.19
C ARG A 128 0.14 -4.71 -4.68
N LYS A 129 -0.86 -5.50 -5.05
CA LYS A 129 -1.24 -5.68 -6.44
C LYS A 129 -2.14 -4.54 -6.90
N ILE A 130 -1.86 -4.01 -8.08
CA ILE A 130 -2.77 -3.12 -8.79
C ILE A 130 -3.60 -3.96 -9.75
N LEU A 131 -4.92 -3.76 -9.71
CA LEU A 131 -5.85 -4.27 -10.70
C LEU A 131 -6.23 -3.15 -11.66
N GLU A 132 -6.20 -3.45 -12.95
CA GLU A 132 -6.82 -2.63 -13.99
C GLU A 132 -8.30 -3.06 -14.12
N VAL A 133 -9.20 -2.08 -14.08
CA VAL A 133 -10.64 -2.30 -14.07
C VAL A 133 -11.28 -1.46 -15.17
N ASP A 134 -11.76 -2.13 -16.20
CA ASP A 134 -12.30 -1.54 -17.44
C ASP A 134 -13.83 -1.46 -17.47
N ASN A 135 -14.51 -1.90 -16.41
CA ASN A 135 -15.96 -1.93 -16.35
C ASN A 135 -16.51 -1.63 -14.95
N ASP A 136 -17.64 -0.94 -14.93
CA ASP A 136 -18.28 -0.45 -13.70
C ASP A 136 -18.74 -1.59 -12.79
N ARG A 137 -19.15 -2.74 -13.35
CA ARG A 137 -19.60 -3.86 -12.53
C ARG A 137 -18.48 -4.40 -11.66
N LYS A 138 -17.30 -4.65 -12.24
CA LYS A 138 -16.12 -5.11 -11.50
C LYS A 138 -15.69 -4.05 -10.47
N TYR A 139 -15.72 -2.78 -10.84
CA TYR A 139 -15.44 -1.67 -9.92
C TYR A 139 -16.35 -1.70 -8.68
N GLN A 140 -17.66 -1.81 -8.89
CA GLN A 140 -18.65 -1.87 -7.81
C GLN A 140 -18.52 -3.16 -6.98
N ASP A 141 -18.23 -4.31 -7.59
CA ASP A 141 -18.01 -5.55 -6.85
C ASP A 141 -16.77 -5.42 -5.93
N LEU A 142 -15.67 -4.84 -6.42
CA LEU A 142 -14.47 -4.58 -5.63
C LEU A 142 -14.72 -3.58 -4.50
N LEU A 143 -15.44 -2.47 -4.75
CA LEU A 143 -15.86 -1.52 -3.70
C LEU A 143 -16.70 -2.20 -2.60
N ASN A 144 -17.50 -3.19 -2.96
CA ASN A 144 -18.26 -4.00 -2.01
C ASN A 144 -17.43 -5.15 -1.38
N GLY A 145 -16.12 -5.21 -1.65
CA GLY A 145 -15.20 -6.20 -1.08
C GLY A 145 -15.22 -7.56 -1.75
N LYS A 146 -15.88 -7.70 -2.90
CA LYS A 146 -15.91 -8.96 -3.65
C LYS A 146 -14.71 -9.01 -4.59
N VAL A 147 -13.69 -9.75 -4.19
CA VAL A 147 -12.49 -9.96 -5.00
C VAL A 147 -12.46 -11.39 -5.54
N ASP A 148 -12.29 -11.53 -6.85
CA ASP A 148 -12.03 -12.84 -7.45
C ASP A 148 -10.68 -13.38 -6.96
N ARG A 149 -10.64 -14.66 -6.60
CA ARG A 149 -9.40 -15.27 -6.09
C ARG A 149 -8.25 -15.13 -7.09
N ASN A 150 -8.51 -15.24 -8.39
CA ASN A 150 -7.50 -15.13 -9.43
C ASN A 150 -7.00 -13.69 -9.61
N ASP A 151 -7.88 -12.71 -9.44
CA ASP A 151 -7.49 -11.30 -9.44
C ASP A 151 -6.55 -10.99 -8.28
N ALA A 152 -6.71 -11.64 -7.13
CA ALA A 152 -5.84 -11.43 -5.97
C ALA A 152 -4.50 -12.18 -6.01
N LYS A 153 -4.31 -13.19 -6.88
CA LYS A 153 -3.12 -14.05 -6.85
C LYS A 153 -1.82 -13.28 -7.01
N THR A 154 -0.84 -13.59 -6.17
CA THR A 154 0.55 -13.17 -6.33
C THR A 154 1.21 -13.93 -7.48
N ASP A 155 2.30 -13.40 -8.03
CA ASP A 155 3.04 -14.09 -9.10
C ASP A 155 3.64 -15.41 -8.62
N LEU A 156 3.99 -15.50 -7.33
CA LEU A 156 4.43 -16.74 -6.71
C LEU A 156 3.32 -17.79 -6.74
N GLN A 157 2.12 -17.43 -6.28
CA GLN A 157 0.96 -18.34 -6.28
C GLN A 157 0.62 -18.83 -7.69
N LYS A 158 0.71 -17.97 -8.71
CA LYS A 158 0.50 -18.37 -10.10
C LYS A 158 1.56 -19.37 -10.57
N ARG A 159 2.82 -19.19 -10.20
CA ARG A 159 3.93 -20.11 -10.57
C ARG A 159 3.79 -21.46 -9.87
N GLU A 160 3.41 -21.47 -8.60
CA GLU A 160 3.19 -22.69 -7.83
C GLU A 160 2.03 -23.53 -8.39
N GLU A 161 0.91 -22.89 -8.73
CA GLU A 161 -0.22 -23.58 -9.35
C GLU A 161 0.12 -24.11 -10.74
N ALA A 162 0.89 -23.36 -11.54
CA ALA A 162 1.36 -23.83 -12.84
C ALA A 162 2.27 -25.06 -12.71
N ALA A 163 3.22 -25.04 -11.76
CA ALA A 163 4.12 -26.16 -11.51
C ALA A 163 3.41 -27.40 -10.92
N ALA A 164 2.31 -27.21 -10.19
CA ALA A 164 1.51 -28.31 -9.66
C ALA A 164 0.54 -28.92 -10.69
N ALA A 165 0.36 -28.27 -11.83
CA ALA A 165 -0.49 -28.74 -12.93
C ALA A 165 0.29 -29.56 -14.00
N GLU A 166 1.61 -29.62 -13.89
CA GLU A 166 2.54 -30.42 -14.70
C GLU A 166 2.82 -31.80 -14.06
#